data_AF-A0A8T5FY31-F1
#
_entry.id   AF-A0A8T5FY31-F1
#
_cell.length_a   1.000
_cell.length_b   1.000
_cell.length_c   1.000
_cell.angle_alpha   90.00
_cell.angle_beta   90.00
_cell.angle_gamma   90.00
#
_symmetry.space_group_name_H-M   'P 1'
#
loop_
_entity.id
_entity.type
_entity.pdbx_description
1 polymer ?
#
loop_
_entity_poly.entity_id
_entity_poly.type
_entity_poly.pdbx_seq_one_letter_code
_entity_poly.pdbx_strand_id
1 'polypeptide(L)'
;MKIEQMKKGDNEVEFVLEKSSPAYSNSLRRVALGEVPVMAIEEVNFKNNSSALYDEVIAHRLGLIPLVTDLKSYDLPESQTDIDERKAKSTLVLKLKVKGPKMVYASDMKSADPKVVPVYPKIPIVKLLKDQELEFEAVAILGIGKEHAKWSAGHIYYRFNPKLKINNKSKDFDKFKSLYPQGAFNKKGELDAEMILNNDLVDACEGVNKEILDITYENDNYLFHVESWGQLKPKEILLKSMDILNQKLDEFGKLIKKVK
;
A
#
# COMPACT_ATOMS: atom_id res chain seq x y z
N MET A 1 -7.10 -15.78 18.71
CA MET A 1 -6.68 -14.54 18.06
C MET A 1 -7.53 -13.41 18.58
N LYS A 2 -6.92 -12.28 18.95
CA LYS A 2 -7.61 -11.04 19.35
C LYS A 2 -7.00 -9.90 18.54
N ILE A 3 -7.83 -8.95 18.12
CA ILE A 3 -7.38 -7.74 17.41
C ILE A 3 -7.60 -6.56 18.34
N GLU A 4 -6.52 -5.84 18.64
CA GLU A 4 -6.58 -4.59 19.39
C GLU A 4 -6.14 -3.45 18.48
N GLN A 5 -7.04 -2.49 18.24
CA GLN A 5 -6.77 -1.36 17.36
C GLN A 5 -6.02 -0.27 18.12
N MET A 6 -4.87 0.15 17.59
CA MET A 6 -4.02 1.16 18.25
C MET A 6 -4.18 2.55 17.63
N LYS A 7 -4.16 2.65 16.30
CA LYS A 7 -4.29 3.93 15.58
C LYS A 7 -5.17 3.79 14.35
N LYS A 8 -5.85 4.88 13.99
CA LYS A 8 -6.72 4.96 12.81
C LYS A 8 -6.54 6.32 12.14
N GLY A 9 -5.98 6.31 10.94
CA GLY A 9 -6.09 7.38 9.97
C GLY A 9 -7.14 7.06 8.91
N ASP A 10 -7.32 7.97 7.95
CA ASP A 10 -8.22 7.73 6.81
C ASP A 10 -7.67 6.62 5.89
N ASN A 11 -6.35 6.59 5.70
CA ASN A 11 -5.64 5.61 4.87
C ASN A 11 -4.70 4.69 5.67
N GLU A 12 -4.71 4.75 6.99
CA GLU A 12 -3.79 3.98 7.83
C GLU A 12 -4.52 3.28 8.97
N VAL A 13 -4.13 2.04 9.26
CA VAL A 13 -4.56 1.35 10.49
C VAL A 13 -3.39 0.59 11.11
N GLU A 14 -3.26 0.74 12.43
CA GLU A 14 -2.35 -0.05 13.26
C GLU A 14 -3.16 -0.93 14.19
N PHE A 15 -2.81 -2.23 14.25
CA PHE A 15 -3.45 -3.16 15.17
C PHE A 15 -2.50 -4.27 15.63
N VAL A 16 -2.73 -4.77 16.85
CA VAL A 16 -2.05 -5.94 17.38
C VAL A 16 -2.88 -7.18 17.07
N LEU A 17 -2.25 -8.16 16.41
CA LEU A 17 -2.77 -9.49 16.22
C LEU A 17 -2.19 -10.43 17.28
N GLU A 18 -2.99 -10.73 18.31
CA GLU A 18 -2.58 -11.61 19.40
C GLU A 18 -2.80 -13.08 19.07
N LYS A 19 -1.98 -13.96 19.68
CA LYS A 19 -2.07 -15.42 19.58
C LYS A 19 -2.06 -15.91 18.12
N SER A 20 -1.13 -15.38 17.33
CA SER A 20 -0.89 -15.78 15.93
C SER A 20 0.49 -16.44 15.77
N SER A 21 0.81 -16.89 14.56
CA SER A 21 2.12 -17.41 14.18
C SER A 21 2.77 -16.54 13.10
N PRO A 22 4.11 -16.56 12.97
CA PRO A 22 4.78 -15.80 11.91
C PRO A 22 4.31 -16.24 10.52
N ALA A 23 4.01 -17.53 10.35
CA ALA A 23 3.51 -18.10 9.10
C ALA A 23 2.15 -17.50 8.71
N TYR A 24 1.20 -17.41 9.66
CA TYR A 24 -0.11 -16.83 9.40
C TYR A 24 -0.02 -15.32 9.16
N SER A 25 0.69 -14.61 10.03
CA SER A 25 0.89 -13.15 9.92
C SER A 25 1.54 -12.77 8.59
N ASN A 26 2.61 -13.48 8.18
CA ASN A 26 3.26 -13.23 6.90
C ASN A 26 2.38 -13.62 5.70
N SER A 27 1.57 -14.67 5.81
CA SER A 27 0.65 -15.06 4.74
C SER A 27 -0.39 -13.96 4.51
N LEU A 28 -1.01 -13.44 5.57
CA LEU A 28 -1.93 -12.32 5.49
C LEU A 28 -1.28 -11.09 4.83
N ARG A 29 -0.08 -10.72 5.30
CA ARG A 29 0.69 -9.60 4.72
C ARG A 29 0.95 -9.79 3.22
N ARG A 30 1.39 -11.00 2.80
CA ARG A 30 1.71 -11.29 1.40
C ARG A 30 0.48 -11.25 0.50
N VAL A 31 -0.65 -11.78 0.95
CA VAL A 31 -1.90 -11.74 0.18
C VAL A 31 -2.40 -10.29 0.09
N ALA A 32 -2.37 -9.55 1.20
CA ALA A 32 -2.80 -8.15 1.23
C ALA A 32 -1.98 -7.27 0.27
N LEU A 33 -0.66 -7.47 0.17
CA LEU A 33 0.21 -6.72 -0.74
C LEU A 33 0.12 -7.15 -2.20
N GLY A 34 0.04 -8.45 -2.43
CA GLY A 34 0.31 -9.03 -3.75
C GLY A 34 -0.91 -9.54 -4.50
N GLU A 35 -2.04 -9.75 -3.82
CA GLU A 35 -3.18 -10.45 -4.41
C GLU A 35 -4.51 -9.70 -4.27
N VAL A 36 -4.58 -8.68 -3.41
CA VAL A 36 -5.74 -7.80 -3.37
C VAL A 36 -5.77 -6.99 -4.66
N PRO A 37 -6.84 -7.13 -5.48
CA PRO A 37 -6.89 -6.44 -6.75
C PRO A 37 -7.20 -4.96 -6.57
N VAL A 38 -6.59 -4.11 -7.40
CA VAL A 38 -6.89 -2.67 -7.47
C VAL A 38 -7.00 -2.21 -8.92
N MET A 39 -7.65 -1.08 -9.14
CA MET A 39 -7.81 -0.48 -10.46
C MET A 39 -6.57 0.35 -10.82
N ALA A 40 -5.98 0.08 -11.99
CA ALA A 40 -4.90 0.89 -12.56
C ALA A 40 -4.97 0.93 -14.09
N ILE A 41 -4.32 1.92 -14.70
CA ILE A 41 -4.25 2.06 -16.16
C ILE A 41 -3.29 1.01 -16.73
N GLU A 42 -3.78 0.25 -17.71
CA GLU A 42 -3.01 -0.76 -18.46
C GLU A 42 -2.60 -0.25 -19.82
N GLU A 43 -3.57 0.19 -20.62
CA GLU A 43 -3.33 0.63 -21.99
C GLU A 43 -3.56 2.12 -22.14
N VAL A 44 -2.75 2.78 -22.97
CA VAL A 44 -2.93 4.18 -23.31
C VAL A 44 -2.81 4.36 -24.82
N ASN A 45 -3.91 4.76 -25.43
CA ASN A 45 -4.02 5.02 -26.86
C ASN A 45 -3.89 6.53 -27.11
N PHE A 46 -2.71 6.97 -27.53
CA PHE A 46 -2.45 8.37 -27.88
C PHE A 46 -3.02 8.69 -29.25
N LYS A 47 -3.82 9.77 -29.33
CA LYS A 47 -4.29 10.34 -30.59
C LYS A 47 -3.41 11.49 -31.05
N ASN A 48 -2.95 12.30 -30.09
CA ASN A 48 -2.02 13.38 -30.34
C ASN A 48 -1.17 13.61 -29.08
N ASN A 49 0.15 13.64 -29.23
CA ASN A 49 1.08 14.08 -28.19
C ASN A 49 2.14 14.97 -28.82
N SER A 50 2.06 16.27 -28.55
CA SER A 50 3.09 17.25 -28.92
C SER A 50 3.77 17.84 -27.69
N SER A 51 3.64 17.17 -26.54
CA SER A 51 4.28 17.58 -25.28
C SER A 51 5.78 17.31 -25.30
N ALA A 52 6.48 17.75 -24.24
CA ALA A 52 7.91 17.47 -24.08
C ALA A 52 8.22 16.03 -23.64
N LEU A 53 7.22 15.23 -23.25
CA LEU A 53 7.40 13.84 -22.81
C LEU A 53 6.90 12.89 -23.89
N TYR A 54 7.71 11.87 -24.21
CA TYR A 54 7.32 10.79 -25.11
C TYR A 54 6.15 9.97 -24.53
N ASP A 55 5.44 9.29 -25.43
CA ASP A 55 4.23 8.52 -25.12
C ASP A 55 4.47 7.50 -24.01
N GLU A 56 5.58 6.77 -24.05
CA GLU A 56 5.94 5.73 -23.08
C GLU A 56 6.15 6.31 -21.68
N VAL A 57 6.73 7.52 -21.59
CA VAL A 57 6.95 8.20 -20.31
C VAL A 57 5.62 8.66 -19.72
N ILE A 58 4.72 9.18 -20.56
CA ILE A 58 3.38 9.56 -20.11
C ILE A 58 2.58 8.31 -19.71
N ALA A 59 2.58 7.26 -20.53
CA ALA A 59 1.89 6.00 -20.23
C ALA A 59 2.37 5.39 -18.91
N HIS A 60 3.69 5.35 -18.69
CA HIS A 60 4.26 4.89 -17.42
C HIS A 60 3.78 5.72 -16.23
N ARG A 61 3.75 7.06 -16.35
CA ARG A 61 3.22 7.94 -15.30
C ARG A 61 1.74 7.68 -15.04
N LEU A 62 0.94 7.52 -16.09
CA LEU A 62 -0.50 7.24 -16.00
C LEU A 62 -0.75 5.90 -15.30
N GLY A 63 0.04 4.87 -15.61
CA GLY A 63 -0.05 3.56 -14.95
C GLY A 63 0.18 3.62 -13.44
N LEU A 64 0.94 4.60 -12.94
CA LEU A 64 1.22 4.79 -11.51
C LEU A 64 0.22 5.71 -10.80
N ILE A 65 -0.76 6.29 -11.50
CA ILE A 65 -1.79 7.10 -10.84
C ILE A 65 -2.78 6.17 -10.13
N PRO A 66 -2.91 6.23 -8.80
CA PRO A 66 -3.88 5.41 -8.09
C PRO A 66 -5.30 5.86 -8.43
N LEU A 67 -6.13 4.89 -8.84
CA LEU A 67 -7.56 5.09 -9.09
C LEU A 67 -8.40 4.48 -7.96
N VAL A 68 -9.46 5.17 -7.56
CA VAL A 68 -10.44 4.64 -6.60
C VAL A 68 -10.98 3.31 -7.14
N THR A 69 -10.91 2.24 -6.34
CA THR A 69 -11.26 0.90 -6.78
C THR A 69 -12.65 0.50 -6.30
N ASP A 70 -13.54 0.13 -7.23
CA ASP A 70 -14.85 -0.47 -6.91
C ASP A 70 -14.84 -1.97 -7.20
N LEU A 71 -14.48 -2.76 -6.18
CA LEU A 71 -14.43 -4.23 -6.23
C LEU A 71 -15.79 -4.92 -6.45
N LYS A 72 -16.91 -4.17 -6.40
CA LYS A 72 -18.25 -4.73 -6.60
C LYS A 72 -18.72 -4.61 -8.04
N SER A 73 -18.29 -3.55 -8.71
CA SER A 73 -18.71 -3.24 -10.09
C SER A 73 -17.79 -3.89 -11.13
N TYR A 74 -16.55 -4.18 -10.76
CA TYR A 74 -15.52 -4.70 -11.66
C TYR A 74 -15.00 -6.06 -11.24
N ASP A 75 -14.73 -6.90 -12.23
CA ASP A 75 -14.13 -8.22 -12.11
C ASP A 75 -12.68 -8.19 -12.66
N LEU A 76 -11.81 -9.06 -12.14
CA LEU A 76 -10.49 -9.27 -12.74
C LEU A 76 -10.68 -9.83 -14.17
N PRO A 77 -9.93 -9.33 -15.17
CA PRO A 77 -9.98 -9.90 -16.51
C PRO A 77 -9.49 -11.35 -16.47
N GLU A 78 -10.24 -12.25 -17.13
CA GLU A 78 -9.88 -13.67 -17.24
C GLU A 78 -8.91 -13.91 -18.40
N SER A 79 -8.93 -13.03 -19.40
CA SER A 79 -8.08 -13.11 -20.59
C SER A 79 -7.78 -11.74 -21.20
N GLN A 80 -6.73 -11.66 -22.04
CA GLN A 80 -6.42 -10.46 -22.83
C GLN A 80 -7.61 -10.05 -23.72
N THR A 81 -8.38 -11.02 -24.23
CA THR A 81 -9.58 -10.75 -25.03
C THR A 81 -10.60 -9.89 -24.28
N ASP A 82 -10.69 -10.01 -22.94
CA ASP A 82 -11.60 -9.19 -22.14
C ASP A 82 -11.22 -7.70 -22.18
N ILE A 83 -9.91 -7.43 -22.28
CA ILE A 83 -9.32 -6.10 -22.37
C ILE A 83 -9.51 -5.56 -23.79
N ASP A 84 -9.12 -6.35 -24.79
CA ASP A 84 -9.18 -5.97 -26.21
C ASP A 84 -10.62 -5.67 -26.67
N GLU A 85 -11.59 -6.48 -26.23
CA GLU A 85 -13.02 -6.30 -26.52
C GLU A 85 -13.69 -5.25 -25.62
N ARG A 86 -12.96 -4.69 -24.65
CA ARG A 86 -13.43 -3.68 -23.70
C ARG A 86 -14.69 -4.13 -22.96
N LYS A 87 -14.65 -5.33 -22.38
CA LYS A 87 -15.78 -5.84 -21.60
C LYS A 87 -16.09 -4.89 -20.45
N ALA A 88 -17.34 -4.46 -20.36
CA ALA A 88 -17.76 -3.40 -19.44
C ALA A 88 -17.53 -3.72 -17.95
N LYS A 89 -17.49 -5.01 -17.59
CA LYS A 89 -17.20 -5.46 -16.22
C LYS A 89 -15.71 -5.54 -15.90
N SER A 90 -14.84 -5.51 -16.88
CA SER A 90 -13.39 -5.72 -16.68
C SER A 90 -12.57 -4.48 -17.02
N THR A 91 -13.14 -3.54 -17.79
CA THR A 91 -12.43 -2.38 -18.30
C THR A 91 -13.16 -1.08 -18.00
N LEU A 92 -12.39 -0.02 -17.76
CA LEU A 92 -12.85 1.35 -17.62
C LEU A 92 -12.05 2.26 -18.53
N VAL A 93 -12.74 3.15 -19.24
CA VAL A 93 -12.09 4.11 -20.15
C VAL A 93 -11.99 5.49 -19.48
N LEU A 94 -10.78 6.07 -19.50
CA LEU A 94 -10.50 7.46 -19.13
C LEU A 94 -10.03 8.24 -20.37
N LYS A 95 -10.54 9.45 -20.56
CA LYS A 95 -10.25 10.29 -21.73
C LYS A 95 -9.64 11.62 -21.31
N LEU A 96 -8.65 12.09 -22.06
CA LEU A 96 -8.07 13.41 -21.88
C LEU A 96 -7.86 14.08 -23.24
N LYS A 97 -8.26 15.34 -23.36
CA LYS A 97 -7.99 16.20 -24.50
C LYS A 97 -7.78 17.63 -24.02
N VAL A 98 -6.54 18.11 -24.08
CA VAL A 98 -6.16 19.42 -23.55
C VAL A 98 -5.11 20.09 -24.43
N LYS A 99 -5.14 21.42 -24.46
CA LYS A 99 -4.15 22.28 -25.13
C LYS A 99 -3.49 23.21 -24.11
N GLY A 100 -2.20 23.45 -24.28
CA GLY A 100 -1.41 24.35 -23.45
C GLY A 100 -1.56 25.83 -23.81
N PRO A 101 -0.96 26.75 -23.03
CA PRO A 101 -0.03 26.46 -21.94
C PRO A 101 -0.77 26.13 -20.62
N LYS A 102 -0.52 24.95 -20.04
CA LYS A 102 -1.04 24.56 -18.71
C LYS A 102 -0.25 23.39 -18.11
N MET A 103 -0.30 23.24 -16.79
CA MET A 103 0.04 21.97 -16.14
C MET A 103 -1.15 21.02 -16.26
N VAL A 104 -0.92 19.82 -16.78
CA VAL A 104 -1.93 18.77 -16.85
C VAL A 104 -1.88 17.95 -15.57
N TYR A 105 -3.01 17.82 -14.90
CA TYR A 105 -3.15 17.06 -13.66
C TYR A 105 -4.01 15.81 -13.87
N ALA A 106 -3.94 14.86 -12.94
CA ALA A 106 -4.78 13.65 -12.97
C ALA A 106 -6.28 14.00 -13.04
N SER A 107 -6.71 15.07 -12.37
CA SER A 107 -8.09 15.57 -12.41
C SER A 107 -8.58 16.02 -13.79
N ASP A 108 -7.68 16.29 -14.74
CA ASP A 108 -8.07 16.64 -16.11
C ASP A 108 -8.61 15.43 -16.91
N MET A 109 -8.36 14.21 -16.44
CA MET A 109 -8.88 12.99 -17.05
C MET A 109 -10.38 12.83 -16.75
N LYS A 110 -11.16 12.56 -17.79
CA LYS A 110 -12.58 12.26 -17.68
C LYS A 110 -12.79 10.76 -17.63
N SER A 111 -13.19 10.24 -16.49
CA SER A 111 -13.58 8.84 -16.33
C SER A 111 -14.98 8.59 -16.87
N ALA A 112 -15.20 7.43 -17.49
CA ALA A 112 -16.53 6.97 -17.90
C ALA A 112 -17.39 6.53 -16.69
N ASP A 113 -16.77 6.16 -15.57
CA ASP A 113 -17.45 5.86 -14.30
C ASP A 113 -17.08 6.94 -13.27
N PRO A 114 -18.05 7.75 -12.78
CA PRO A 114 -17.78 8.80 -11.80
C PRO A 114 -17.29 8.28 -10.44
N LYS A 115 -17.44 6.98 -10.14
CA LYS A 115 -16.91 6.37 -8.90
C LYS A 115 -15.42 6.09 -8.97
N VAL A 116 -14.90 5.83 -10.17
CA VAL A 116 -13.49 5.46 -10.39
C VAL A 116 -12.77 6.67 -10.96
N VAL A 117 -12.17 7.43 -10.06
CA VAL A 117 -11.43 8.66 -10.36
C VAL A 117 -10.04 8.61 -9.72
N PRO A 118 -9.09 9.46 -10.14
CA PRO A 118 -7.80 9.55 -9.46
C PRO A 118 -7.96 9.89 -7.98
N VAL A 119 -7.34 9.07 -7.12
CA VAL A 119 -7.36 9.25 -5.66
C VAL A 119 -6.76 10.61 -5.27
N TYR A 120 -5.71 11.01 -5.97
CA TYR A 120 -5.03 12.30 -5.77
C TYR A 120 -5.18 13.17 -7.03
N PRO A 121 -6.18 14.07 -7.07
CA PRO A 121 -6.53 14.83 -8.26
C PRO A 121 -5.40 15.74 -8.78
N LYS A 122 -4.50 16.18 -7.87
CA LYS A 122 -3.40 17.11 -8.16
C LYS A 122 -2.08 16.43 -8.56
N ILE A 123 -2.06 15.13 -8.82
CA ILE A 123 -0.85 14.48 -9.36
C ILE A 123 -0.54 15.11 -10.74
N PRO A 124 0.66 15.70 -10.95
CA PRO A 124 1.03 16.26 -12.23
C PRO A 124 1.37 15.15 -13.23
N ILE A 125 0.86 15.27 -14.46
CA ILE A 125 1.15 14.36 -15.57
C ILE A 125 2.26 14.96 -16.45
N VAL A 126 1.99 16.13 -17.03
CA VAL A 126 2.95 16.82 -17.92
C VAL A 126 2.65 18.32 -17.97
N LYS A 127 3.69 19.12 -18.17
CA LYS A 127 3.55 20.56 -18.44
C LYS A 127 3.49 20.77 -19.96
N LEU A 128 2.42 21.39 -20.43
CA LEU A 128 2.28 21.80 -21.83
C LEU A 128 2.66 23.27 -21.98
N LEU A 129 3.51 23.55 -22.97
CA LEU A 129 3.83 24.89 -23.44
C LEU A 129 2.74 25.41 -24.37
N LYS A 130 2.89 26.65 -24.84
CA LYS A 130 1.97 27.26 -25.80
C LYS A 130 1.88 26.38 -27.05
N ASP A 131 0.65 26.17 -27.53
CA ASP A 131 0.32 25.40 -28.73
C ASP A 131 0.61 23.89 -28.67
N GLN A 132 1.14 23.36 -27.56
CA GLN A 132 1.24 21.91 -27.34
C GLN A 132 -0.11 21.32 -26.94
N GLU A 133 -0.35 20.09 -27.37
CA GLU A 133 -1.59 19.34 -27.18
C GLU A 133 -1.30 17.93 -26.69
N LEU A 134 -2.20 17.42 -25.84
CA LEU A 134 -2.21 16.04 -25.40
C LEU A 134 -3.64 15.51 -25.51
N GLU A 135 -3.82 14.44 -26.28
CA GLU A 135 -5.07 13.73 -26.44
C GLU A 135 -4.82 12.22 -26.40
N PHE A 136 -5.45 11.53 -25.45
CA PHE A 136 -5.36 10.08 -25.32
C PHE A 136 -6.65 9.48 -24.75
N GLU A 137 -6.76 8.17 -24.93
CA GLU A 137 -7.73 7.31 -24.27
C GLU A 137 -6.99 6.21 -23.50
N ALA A 138 -7.18 6.16 -22.18
CA ALA A 138 -6.56 5.18 -21.30
C ALA A 138 -7.59 4.13 -20.88
N VAL A 139 -7.18 2.87 -20.84
CA VAL A 139 -7.99 1.73 -20.36
C VAL A 139 -7.43 1.29 -19.02
N ALA A 140 -8.26 1.32 -17.99
CA ALA A 140 -7.97 0.82 -16.66
C ALA A 140 -8.64 -0.54 -16.42
N ILE A 141 -7.93 -1.41 -15.72
CA ILE A 141 -8.39 -2.76 -15.35
C ILE A 141 -8.07 -3.02 -13.88
N LEU A 142 -8.80 -3.98 -13.30
CA LEU A 142 -8.35 -4.61 -12.07
C LEU A 142 -7.14 -5.49 -12.37
N GLY A 143 -6.14 -5.45 -11.49
CA GLY A 143 -4.98 -6.35 -11.51
C GLY A 143 -4.42 -6.53 -10.11
N ILE A 144 -3.41 -7.38 -9.96
CA ILE A 144 -2.84 -7.73 -8.65
C ILE A 144 -1.36 -7.33 -8.53
N GLY A 145 -0.93 -6.95 -7.33
CA GLY A 145 0.44 -6.48 -7.07
C GLY A 145 1.54 -7.49 -7.41
N LYS A 146 1.23 -8.79 -7.49
CA LYS A 146 2.16 -9.84 -7.96
C LYS A 146 2.51 -9.72 -9.44
N GLU A 147 1.61 -9.21 -10.27
CA GLU A 147 1.82 -9.07 -11.71
C GLU A 147 2.60 -7.78 -12.00
N HIS A 148 2.21 -6.68 -11.35
CA HIS A 148 2.93 -5.41 -11.48
C HIS A 148 2.74 -4.54 -10.23
N ALA A 149 3.79 -3.80 -9.85
CA ALA A 149 3.79 -2.98 -8.63
C ALA A 149 2.70 -1.88 -8.63
N LYS A 150 2.23 -1.45 -9.81
CA LYS A 150 1.12 -0.48 -9.96
C LYS A 150 -0.20 -0.96 -9.37
N TRP A 151 -0.34 -2.28 -9.19
CA TRP A 151 -1.50 -2.91 -8.54
C TRP A 151 -1.25 -3.29 -7.08
N SER A 152 -0.18 -2.78 -6.46
CA SER A 152 -0.05 -2.87 -5.02
C SER A 152 -1.08 -1.94 -4.36
N ALA A 153 -1.87 -2.46 -3.43
CA ALA A 153 -2.94 -1.69 -2.78
C ALA A 153 -2.44 -0.74 -1.67
N GLY A 154 -1.20 -0.90 -1.21
CA GLY A 154 -0.66 -0.18 -0.07
C GLY A 154 0.69 -0.69 0.40
N HIS A 155 1.21 -0.08 1.46
CA HIS A 155 2.37 -0.53 2.20
C HIS A 155 1.93 -1.27 3.47
N ILE A 156 2.37 -2.51 3.63
CA ILE A 156 1.87 -3.40 4.69
C ILE A 156 3.04 -4.19 5.27
N TYR A 157 3.25 -4.02 6.56
CA TYR A 157 4.26 -4.75 7.29
C TYR A 157 3.76 -5.11 8.69
N TYR A 158 4.49 -6.00 9.34
CA TYR A 158 4.27 -6.30 10.75
C TYR A 158 5.61 -6.44 11.45
N ARG A 159 5.61 -6.18 12.74
CA ARG A 159 6.73 -6.44 13.65
C ARG A 159 6.28 -7.31 14.81
N PHE A 160 7.23 -8.00 15.44
CA PHE A 160 6.97 -8.61 16.74
C PHE A 160 6.71 -7.51 17.76
N ASN A 161 5.78 -7.73 18.67
CA ASN A 161 5.49 -6.76 19.71
C ASN A 161 6.66 -6.71 20.73
N PRO A 162 7.40 -5.59 20.82
CA PRO A 162 8.56 -5.51 21.70
C PRO A 162 8.13 -5.14 23.13
N LYS A 163 8.78 -5.77 24.11
CA LYS A 163 8.76 -5.43 25.53
C LYS A 163 10.08 -4.78 25.90
N LEU A 164 10.01 -3.51 26.26
CA LEU A 164 11.14 -2.69 26.66
C LEU A 164 11.25 -2.65 28.19
N LYS A 165 12.42 -3.01 28.72
CA LYS A 165 12.79 -2.77 30.12
C LYS A 165 13.90 -1.73 30.15
N ILE A 166 13.59 -0.56 30.72
CA ILE A 166 14.50 0.59 30.74
C ILE A 166 15.06 0.79 32.15
N ASN A 167 16.37 0.94 32.24
CA ASN A 167 17.10 1.26 33.45
C ASN A 167 17.96 2.53 33.27
N ASN A 168 17.32 3.69 33.38
CA ASN A 168 17.98 4.99 33.33
C ASN A 168 18.95 5.25 34.50
N LYS A 169 19.01 4.36 35.51
CA LYS A 169 19.91 4.48 36.69
C LYS A 169 21.21 3.68 36.54
N SER A 170 21.45 3.06 35.38
CA SER A 170 22.70 2.34 35.15
C SER A 170 23.91 3.27 35.28
N LYS A 171 25.00 2.77 35.86
CA LYS A 171 26.26 3.53 35.98
C LYS A 171 26.85 3.89 34.63
N ASP A 172 26.55 3.10 33.61
CA ASP A 172 27.00 3.31 32.25
C ASP A 172 26.06 4.21 31.43
N PHE A 173 24.95 4.70 32.00
CA PHE A 173 23.95 5.46 31.24
C PHE A 173 24.55 6.67 30.52
N ASP A 174 25.31 7.52 31.22
CA ASP A 174 25.93 8.72 30.63
C ASP A 174 26.96 8.38 29.52
N LYS A 175 27.61 7.22 29.63
CA LYS A 175 28.60 6.75 28.65
C LYS A 175 27.94 6.33 27.33
N PHE A 176 26.78 5.69 27.39
CA PHE A 176 26.07 5.17 26.21
C PHE A 176 24.98 6.11 25.70
N LYS A 177 24.64 7.16 26.45
CA LYS A 177 23.58 8.12 26.11
C LYS A 177 23.67 8.68 24.69
N SER A 178 24.87 9.00 24.22
CA SER A 178 25.08 9.57 22.88
C SER A 178 24.87 8.58 21.73
N LEU A 179 24.82 7.28 22.01
CA LEU A 179 24.62 6.23 21.01
C LEU A 179 23.13 5.95 20.75
N TYR A 180 22.25 6.33 21.67
CA TYR A 180 20.80 6.24 21.46
C TYR A 180 20.32 7.43 20.60
N PRO A 181 19.34 7.21 19.71
CA PRO A 181 18.75 8.29 18.92
C PRO A 181 18.07 9.34 19.83
N GLN A 182 18.13 10.62 19.45
CA GLN A 182 17.52 11.71 20.22
C GLN A 182 16.03 11.52 20.45
N GLY A 183 15.32 10.93 19.48
CA GLY A 183 13.89 10.63 19.59
C GLY A 183 13.55 9.52 20.59
N ALA A 184 14.53 8.84 21.20
CA ALA A 184 14.29 7.82 22.23
C ALA A 184 14.16 8.44 23.64
N PHE A 185 14.47 9.73 23.78
CA PHE A 185 14.50 10.41 25.07
C PHE A 185 13.24 11.26 25.29
N ASN A 186 12.75 11.27 26.53
CA ASN A 186 11.73 12.22 26.94
C ASN A 186 12.31 13.63 27.17
N LYS A 187 11.46 14.60 27.50
CA LYS A 187 11.88 15.99 27.79
C LYS A 187 12.86 16.14 28.96
N LYS A 188 12.99 15.12 29.82
CA LYS A 188 13.94 15.08 30.94
C LYS A 188 15.31 14.49 30.54
N GLY A 189 15.45 14.03 29.29
CA GLY A 189 16.67 13.43 28.78
C GLY A 189 16.89 11.99 29.29
N GLU A 190 15.82 11.31 29.68
CA GLU A 190 15.81 9.89 30.07
C GLU A 190 15.24 9.05 28.93
N LEU A 191 15.71 7.81 28.76
CA LEU A 191 15.11 6.90 27.78
C LEU A 191 13.67 6.59 28.19
N ASP A 192 12.79 6.59 27.20
CA ASP A 192 11.36 6.44 27.40
C ASP A 192 10.77 5.45 26.40
N ALA A 193 10.01 4.47 26.90
CA ALA A 193 9.48 3.39 26.08
C ALA A 193 8.45 3.90 25.06
N GLU A 194 7.62 4.88 25.43
CA GLU A 194 6.62 5.44 24.54
C GLU A 194 7.29 6.21 23.39
N MET A 195 8.34 6.97 23.69
CA MET A 195 9.15 7.67 22.68
C MET A 195 9.82 6.69 21.71
N ILE A 196 10.42 5.61 22.21
CA ILE A 196 11.05 4.57 21.39
C ILE A 196 10.04 3.90 20.46
N LEU A 197 8.85 3.56 20.96
CA LEU A 197 7.81 2.87 20.20
C LEU A 197 7.12 3.79 19.18
N ASN A 198 6.78 5.03 19.56
CA ASN A 198 6.08 5.97 18.68
C ASN A 198 6.96 6.52 17.56
N ASN A 199 8.28 6.56 17.75
CA ASN A 199 9.24 7.01 16.75
C ASN A 199 9.89 5.83 15.98
N ASP A 200 9.42 4.60 16.18
CA ASP A 200 9.93 3.38 15.55
C ASP A 200 11.46 3.20 15.71
N LEU A 201 11.98 3.47 16.91
CA LEU A 201 13.41 3.46 17.23
C LEU A 201 13.89 2.15 17.88
N VAL A 202 13.06 1.11 17.93
CA VAL A 202 13.37 -0.16 18.62
C VAL A 202 14.68 -0.74 18.07
N ASP A 203 14.77 -0.93 16.75
CA ASP A 203 15.95 -1.50 16.09
C ASP A 203 17.19 -0.62 16.26
N ALA A 204 17.02 0.70 16.31
CA ALA A 204 18.11 1.66 16.50
C ALA A 204 18.64 1.69 17.95
N CYS A 205 17.80 1.31 18.92
CA CYS A 205 18.18 1.20 20.32
C CYS A 205 18.64 -0.21 20.71
N GLU A 206 18.33 -1.22 19.88
CA GLU A 206 18.72 -2.61 20.10
C GLU A 206 20.24 -2.78 20.02
N GLY A 207 20.82 -3.52 20.97
CA GLY A 207 22.25 -3.83 20.99
C GLY A 207 23.17 -2.73 21.52
N VAL A 208 22.67 -1.52 21.80
CA VAL A 208 23.50 -0.43 22.38
C VAL A 208 24.04 -0.83 23.75
N ASN A 209 23.15 -1.17 24.69
CA ASN A 209 23.52 -1.70 26.00
C ASN A 209 22.32 -2.40 26.65
N LYS A 210 22.44 -3.70 26.89
CA LYS A 210 21.36 -4.53 27.44
C LYS A 210 21.02 -4.23 28.90
N GLU A 211 21.95 -3.69 29.68
CA GLU A 211 21.71 -3.33 31.08
C GLU A 211 20.93 -2.01 31.22
N ILE A 212 20.99 -1.15 30.20
CA ILE A 212 20.25 0.11 30.11
C ILE A 212 18.89 -0.11 29.46
N LEU A 213 18.85 -0.86 28.35
CA LEU A 213 17.63 -1.17 27.61
C LEU A 213 17.65 -2.64 27.20
N ASP A 214 16.83 -3.45 27.88
CA ASP A 214 16.60 -4.85 27.51
C ASP A 214 15.33 -4.93 26.67
N ILE A 215 15.50 -5.33 25.40
CA ILE A 215 14.42 -5.50 24.43
C ILE A 215 14.14 -6.99 24.31
N THR A 216 12.91 -7.38 24.57
CA THR A 216 12.43 -8.77 24.38
C THR A 216 11.21 -8.75 23.49
N TYR A 217 10.94 -9.84 22.77
CA TYR A 217 9.80 -9.91 21.85
C TYR A 217 8.78 -10.93 22.34
N GLU A 218 7.49 -10.61 22.24
CA GLU A 218 6.43 -11.59 22.42
C GLU A 218 6.28 -12.43 21.16
N ASN A 219 6.42 -13.75 21.28
CA ASN A 219 6.46 -14.66 20.12
C ASN A 219 5.09 -14.90 19.46
N ASP A 220 3.99 -14.48 20.09
CA ASP A 220 2.62 -14.72 19.63
C ASP A 220 1.82 -13.45 19.32
N ASN A 221 2.40 -12.26 19.53
CA ASN A 221 1.75 -10.97 19.30
C ASN A 221 2.48 -10.16 18.22
N TYR A 222 1.74 -9.74 17.19
CA TYR A 222 2.29 -9.06 16.02
C TYR A 222 1.62 -7.71 15.82
N LEU A 223 2.40 -6.64 15.77
CA LEU A 223 1.90 -5.30 15.48
C LEU A 223 1.92 -5.09 13.96
N PHE A 224 0.74 -5.01 13.36
CA PHE A 224 0.53 -4.75 11.94
C PHE A 224 0.38 -3.25 11.68
N HIS A 225 1.01 -2.81 10.60
CA HIS A 225 0.83 -1.49 10.02
C HIS A 225 0.32 -1.68 8.58
N VAL A 226 -0.81 -1.05 8.27
CA VAL A 226 -1.44 -1.11 6.95
C VAL A 226 -1.72 0.31 6.49
N GLU A 227 -0.94 0.76 5.52
CA GLU A 227 -1.08 2.06 4.88
C GLU A 227 -1.56 1.85 3.45
N SER A 228 -2.72 2.39 3.11
CA SER A 228 -3.29 2.32 1.76
C SER A 228 -2.80 3.46 0.90
N TRP A 229 -2.58 3.21 -0.39
CA TRP A 229 -2.39 4.29 -1.38
C TRP A 229 -3.66 5.08 -1.67
N GLY A 230 -4.80 4.70 -1.07
CA GLY A 230 -6.11 5.34 -1.16
C GLY A 230 -7.04 4.75 -2.22
N GLN A 231 -6.59 3.74 -2.97
CA GLN A 231 -7.41 3.00 -3.94
C GLN A 231 -8.53 2.21 -3.24
N LEU A 232 -8.24 1.68 -2.05
CA LEU A 232 -9.14 0.95 -1.16
C LEU A 232 -8.91 1.41 0.27
N LYS A 233 -9.88 1.28 1.18
CA LYS A 233 -9.62 1.54 2.61
C LYS A 233 -8.78 0.40 3.20
N PRO A 234 -7.94 0.64 4.23
CA PRO A 234 -7.15 -0.41 4.85
C PRO A 234 -7.97 -1.62 5.33
N LYS A 235 -9.17 -1.37 5.86
CA LYS A 235 -10.12 -2.42 6.25
C LYS A 235 -10.57 -3.28 5.06
N GLU A 236 -10.81 -2.67 3.90
CA GLU A 236 -11.22 -3.38 2.69
C GLU A 236 -10.09 -4.27 2.17
N ILE A 237 -8.85 -3.76 2.20
CA ILE A 237 -7.64 -4.54 1.85
C ILE A 237 -7.54 -5.78 2.74
N LEU A 238 -7.64 -5.61 4.06
CA LEU A 238 -7.56 -6.72 5.02
C LEU A 238 -8.69 -7.75 4.82
N LEU A 239 -9.95 -7.31 4.73
CA LEU A 239 -11.07 -8.22 4.51
C LEU A 239 -10.93 -8.98 3.19
N LYS A 240 -10.59 -8.28 2.10
CA LYS A 240 -10.39 -8.92 0.79
C LYS A 240 -9.23 -9.92 0.82
N SER A 241 -8.16 -9.61 1.54
CA SER A 241 -7.03 -10.53 1.69
C SER A 241 -7.41 -11.81 2.45
N MET A 242 -8.29 -11.73 3.45
CA MET A 242 -8.81 -12.89 4.17
C MET A 242 -9.71 -13.74 3.26
N ASP A 243 -10.58 -13.10 2.46
CA ASP A 243 -11.43 -13.80 1.51
C ASP A 243 -10.60 -14.58 0.48
N ILE A 244 -9.55 -13.97 -0.07
CA ILE A 244 -8.63 -14.62 -1.01
C ILE A 244 -7.93 -15.81 -0.37
N LEU A 245 -7.45 -15.66 0.87
CA LEU A 245 -6.78 -16.74 1.59
C LEU A 245 -7.73 -17.93 1.82
N ASN A 246 -8.98 -17.67 2.20
CA ASN A 246 -10.01 -18.71 2.37
C ASN A 246 -10.32 -19.41 1.05
N GLN A 247 -10.51 -18.66 -0.05
CA GLN A 247 -10.75 -19.22 -1.37
C GLN A 247 -9.66 -20.19 -1.81
N LYS A 248 -8.39 -19.86 -1.54
CA LYS A 248 -7.24 -20.73 -1.84
C LYS A 248 -7.25 -22.03 -1.03
N LEU A 249 -7.59 -21.94 0.26
CA LEU A 249 -7.71 -23.13 1.10
C LEU A 249 -8.87 -24.02 0.64
N ASP A 250 -9.99 -23.43 0.25
CA ASP A 250 -11.14 -24.16 -0.30
C ASP A 250 -10.80 -24.85 -1.62
N GLU A 251 -10.10 -24.16 -2.52
CA GLU A 251 -9.62 -24.72 -3.77
C GLU A 251 -8.66 -25.88 -3.54
N PHE A 252 -7.69 -25.70 -2.63
CA PHE A 252 -6.78 -26.78 -2.24
C PHE A 252 -7.53 -28.00 -1.69
N GLY A 253 -8.53 -27.79 -0.82
CA GLY A 253 -9.38 -28.86 -0.31
C GLY A 253 -10.14 -29.60 -1.41
N LYS A 254 -10.62 -28.89 -2.45
CA LYS A 254 -11.26 -29.50 -3.63
C LYS A 254 -10.27 -30.33 -4.45
N LEU A 255 -9.02 -29.87 -4.59
CA LEU A 255 -7.98 -30.60 -5.32
C LEU A 255 -7.58 -31.88 -4.59
N ILE A 256 -7.36 -31.83 -3.27
CA ILE A 256 -7.04 -33.01 -2.47
C ILE A 256 -8.14 -34.08 -2.56
N LYS A 257 -9.41 -33.69 -2.55
CA LYS A 257 -10.53 -34.65 -2.71
C LYS A 257 -10.53 -35.39 -4.05
N LYS A 258 -9.84 -34.88 -5.07
CA LYS A 258 -9.70 -35.53 -6.38
C LYS A 258 -8.49 -36.46 -6.47
N VAL A 259 -7.57 -36.38 -5.50
CA VAL A 259 -6.40 -37.27 -5.43
C VAL A 259 -6.88 -38.64 -4.95
N LYS A 260 -6.64 -39.67 -5.76
CA LYS A 260 -6.90 -41.07 -5.41
C LYS A 260 -5.77 -41.65 -4.57
#